data_AF-A0A8T8E631-F1
#
_entry.id   AF-A0A8T8E631-F1
#
_cell.length_a   1.000
_cell.length_b   1.000
_cell.length_c   1.000
_cell.angle_alpha   90.00
_cell.angle_beta   90.00
_cell.angle_gamma   90.00
#
_symmetry.space_group_name_H-M   'P 1'
#
loop_
_entity.id
_entity.type
_entity.pdbx_description
1 polymer ?
#
loop_
_entity_poly.entity_id
_entity_poly.type
_entity_poly.pdbx_seq_one_letter_code
_entity_poly.pdbx_strand_id
1 'polypeptide(L)'
;MGGSFSGSTHSSTARKPTSYPAFSSQTCSKCGHQSSTNRNSDGWFECNECGYEVDGDYNASKNIGKRLLSLPEGKRPLGVG
;
A
#
# COMPACT_ATOMS: atom_id res chain seq x y z
N MET A 1 13.03 36.72 -40.40
CA MET A 1 12.61 36.53 -38.99
C MET A 1 12.22 35.06 -38.82
N GLY A 2 13.18 34.21 -38.44
CA GLY A 2 12.97 32.76 -38.30
C GLY A 2 12.53 32.44 -36.89
N GLY A 3 11.25 32.08 -36.72
CA GLY A 3 10.69 31.68 -35.42
C GLY A 3 11.24 30.32 -34.98
N SER A 4 11.86 30.30 -33.81
CA SER A 4 12.30 29.07 -33.13
C SER A 4 11.10 28.42 -32.45
N PHE A 5 10.61 27.30 -32.98
CA PHE A 5 9.62 26.47 -32.29
C PHE A 5 10.36 25.52 -31.34
N SER A 6 10.39 25.89 -30.06
CA SER A 6 10.87 25.00 -29.00
C SER A 6 9.84 23.89 -28.79
N GLY A 7 10.15 22.68 -29.24
CA GLY A 7 9.36 21.49 -28.97
C GLY A 7 9.46 21.13 -27.49
N SER A 8 8.38 21.36 -26.75
CA SER A 8 8.22 20.93 -25.36
C SER A 8 8.28 19.40 -25.28
N THR A 9 9.19 18.90 -24.45
CA THR A 9 9.40 17.49 -24.15
C THR A 9 8.19 16.90 -23.41
N HIS A 10 7.25 16.34 -24.15
CA HIS A 10 6.28 15.42 -23.57
C HIS A 10 6.95 14.05 -23.36
N SER A 11 7.46 13.81 -22.16
CA SER A 11 7.64 12.45 -21.65
C SER A 11 7.04 12.37 -20.25
N SER A 12 5.71 12.30 -20.27
CA SER A 12 4.87 11.93 -19.14
C SER A 12 5.28 10.54 -18.64
N THR A 13 6.32 10.47 -17.81
CA THR A 13 6.52 9.35 -16.89
C THR A 13 5.49 9.51 -15.78
N ALA A 14 4.22 9.26 -16.11
CA ALA A 14 3.23 8.92 -15.10
C ALA A 14 3.74 7.64 -14.43
N ARG A 15 4.44 7.78 -13.30
CA ARG A 15 4.73 6.65 -12.43
C ARG A 15 3.37 6.06 -12.09
N LYS A 16 3.11 4.88 -12.67
CA LYS A 16 2.01 3.98 -12.34
C LYS A 16 1.70 4.14 -10.85
N PRO A 17 0.48 4.54 -10.43
CA PRO A 17 0.16 4.56 -9.02
C PRO A 17 0.42 3.13 -8.53
N THR A 18 1.43 2.98 -7.68
CA THR A 18 1.91 1.70 -7.20
C THR A 18 0.72 1.00 -6.54
N SER A 19 0.20 -0.02 -7.20
CA SER A 19 -1.08 -0.66 -6.87
C SER A 19 -0.97 -1.64 -5.71
N TYR A 20 -0.20 -1.29 -4.69
CA TYR A 20 -0.21 -1.96 -3.40
C TYR A 20 -0.02 -0.87 -2.34
N PRO A 21 -0.89 -0.76 -1.32
CA PRO A 21 -0.62 0.14 -0.22
C PRO A 21 0.70 -0.32 0.41
N ALA A 22 1.76 0.44 0.15
CA ALA A 22 3.17 0.06 0.35
C ALA A 22 3.57 -0.22 1.81
N PHE A 23 2.60 -0.23 2.73
CA PHE A 23 2.80 -0.41 4.16
C PHE A 23 1.75 -1.33 4.81
N SER A 24 0.84 -1.93 4.04
CA SER A 24 -0.18 -2.84 4.59
C SER A 24 0.41 -4.10 5.23
N SER A 25 1.64 -4.47 4.89
CA SER A 25 2.36 -5.59 5.48
C SER A 25 3.07 -5.28 6.80
N GLN A 26 3.14 -4.00 7.21
CA GLN A 26 3.86 -3.54 8.40
C GLN A 26 2.92 -3.13 9.56
N THR A 27 1.65 -2.89 9.25
CA THR A 27 0.61 -2.58 10.25
C THR A 27 0.04 -3.87 10.85
N CYS A 28 -0.11 -3.92 12.16
CA CYS A 28 -0.77 -5.03 12.83
C CYS A 28 -2.27 -4.97 12.62
N SER A 29 -2.83 -6.00 11.98
CA SER A 29 -4.28 -6.10 11.80
C SER A 29 -5.06 -6.31 13.10
N LYS A 30 -4.41 -6.57 14.24
CA LYS A 30 -5.06 -6.73 15.55
C LYS A 30 -5.15 -5.40 16.31
N CYS A 31 -4.02 -4.75 16.57
CA CYS A 31 -3.94 -3.53 17.39
C CYS A 31 -3.72 -2.24 16.60
N GLY A 32 -3.37 -2.31 15.31
CA GLY A 32 -3.09 -1.14 14.48
C GLY A 32 -1.66 -0.59 14.58
N HIS A 33 -0.81 -1.13 15.47
CA HIS A 33 0.59 -0.71 15.58
C HIS A 33 1.34 -0.98 14.27
N GLN A 34 2.05 0.01 13.74
CA GLN A 34 2.83 -0.10 12.52
C GLN A 34 4.32 0.03 12.85
N SER A 35 5.10 -0.98 12.45
CA SER A 35 6.56 -0.96 12.54
C SER A 35 7.15 -1.70 11.34
N SER A 36 8.27 -1.20 10.83
CA SER A 36 9.04 -1.83 9.77
C SER A 36 9.64 -3.17 10.18
N THR A 37 9.83 -3.39 11.48
CA THR A 37 10.35 -4.65 12.05
C THR A 37 9.26 -5.68 12.29
N ASN A 38 7.97 -5.36 12.07
CA ASN A 38 6.90 -6.33 12.30
C ASN A 38 6.84 -7.43 11.23
N ARG A 39 7.50 -7.25 10.07
CA ARG A 39 7.57 -8.27 9.02
C ARG A 39 9.01 -8.61 8.72
N ASN A 40 9.36 -9.88 8.79
CA ASN A 40 10.70 -10.36 8.50
C ASN A 40 10.90 -10.66 7.00
N SER A 41 12.15 -10.94 6.61
CA SER A 41 12.51 -11.32 5.23
C SER A 41 11.86 -12.62 4.78
N ASP A 42 11.50 -13.48 5.73
CA ASP A 42 10.96 -14.82 5.47
C ASP A 42 9.44 -14.79 5.23
N GLY A 43 8.81 -13.62 5.31
CA GLY A 43 7.40 -13.41 5.03
C GLY A 43 6.48 -13.53 6.25
N TRP A 44 7.00 -13.88 7.43
CA TRP A 44 6.26 -13.92 8.69
C TRP A 44 6.04 -12.51 9.26
N PHE A 45 4.92 -12.35 9.96
CA PHE A 45 4.57 -11.14 10.67
C PHE A 45 4.47 -11.41 12.18
N GLU A 46 5.13 -10.58 12.97
CA GLU A 46 5.05 -10.54 14.43
C GLU A 46 4.91 -9.08 14.89
N CYS A 47 3.86 -8.79 15.67
CA CYS A 47 3.65 -7.44 16.17
C CYS A 47 4.43 -7.19 17.47
N ASN A 48 5.40 -6.27 17.41
CA ASN A 48 6.22 -5.87 18.56
C ASN A 48 5.44 -5.23 19.74
N GLU A 49 4.20 -4.79 19.50
CA GLU A 49 3.35 -4.15 20.53
C GLU A 49 2.44 -5.16 21.26
N CYS A 50 1.87 -6.12 20.54
CA CYS A 50 0.83 -7.00 21.09
C CYS A 50 1.12 -8.50 20.95
N GLY A 51 2.28 -8.88 20.42
CA GLY A 51 2.69 -10.28 20.23
C GLY A 51 1.82 -11.06 19.24
N TYR A 52 1.12 -10.38 18.33
CA TYR A 52 0.30 -11.04 17.32
C TYR A 52 1.16 -11.57 16.19
N GLU A 53 1.12 -12.88 15.98
CA GLU A 53 1.91 -13.61 14.98
C GLU A 53 1.02 -14.28 13.93
N VAL A 54 1.34 -14.09 12.65
CA VAL A 54 0.67 -14.73 11.52
C VAL A 54 1.50 -14.62 10.25
N ASP A 55 1.13 -15.33 9.19
CA ASP A 55 1.67 -15.09 7.85
C ASP A 55 1.48 -13.62 7.44
N GLY A 56 2.53 -13.02 6.88
CA GLY A 56 2.54 -11.59 6.58
C GLY A 56 1.55 -11.19 5.47
N ASP A 57 1.28 -12.06 4.50
CA ASP A 57 0.32 -11.80 3.42
C ASP A 57 -1.12 -11.94 3.91
N TYR A 58 -1.35 -12.86 4.85
CA TYR A 58 -2.61 -12.92 5.58
C TYR A 58 -2.86 -11.67 6.42
N ASN A 59 -1.84 -11.16 7.14
CA ASN A 59 -1.95 -9.88 7.85
C ASN A 59 -2.24 -8.72 6.89
N ALA A 60 -1.55 -8.66 5.75
CA ALA A 60 -1.77 -7.63 4.74
C ALA A 60 -3.21 -7.69 4.16
N SER A 61 -3.71 -8.89 3.88
CA SER A 61 -5.08 -9.11 3.41
C SER A 61 -6.12 -8.59 4.41
N LYS A 62 -5.92 -8.86 5.70
CA LYS A 62 -6.77 -8.30 6.77
C LYS A 62 -6.75 -6.77 6.78
N ASN A 63 -5.59 -6.15 6.62
CA ASN A 63 -5.48 -4.69 6.58
C ASN A 63 -6.19 -4.09 5.37
N ILE A 64 -6.07 -4.71 4.19
CA ILE A 64 -6.82 -4.29 3.00
C ILE A 64 -8.33 -4.42 3.22
N GLY A 65 -8.78 -5.56 3.77
CA GLY A 65 -10.18 -5.79 4.11
C GLY A 65 -10.72 -4.74 5.08
N LYS A 66 -10.00 -4.46 6.16
CA LYS A 66 -10.36 -3.40 7.13
C LYS A 66 -10.50 -2.04 6.47
N ARG A 67 -9.57 -1.68 5.58
CA ARG A 67 -9.63 -0.42 4.85
C ARG A 67 -10.87 -0.36 3.97
N LEU A 68 -11.19 -1.44 3.26
CA LEU A 68 -12.38 -1.49 2.41
C LEU A 68 -13.67 -1.34 3.22
N LEU A 69 -13.75 -1.97 4.40
CA LEU A 69 -14.90 -1.83 5.32
C LEU A 69 -15.03 -0.43 5.91
N SER A 70 -13.93 0.31 6.05
CA SER A 70 -13.95 1.68 6.56
C SER A 70 -14.34 2.76 5.53
N LEU A 71 -14.52 2.38 4.26
CA LEU A 71 -14.86 3.35 3.22
C LEU A 71 -16.36 3.61 3.16
N PRO A 72 -16.79 4.87 2.99
CA PRO A 72 -18.18 5.20 2.74
C PRO A 72 -18.62 4.65 1.36
N GLU A 73 -19.92 4.37 1.25
CA GLU A 73 -20.52 3.80 0.05
C GLU A 73 -20.18 4.65 -1.20
N GLY A 74 -19.84 3.98 -2.30
CA GLY A 74 -19.47 4.64 -3.56
C GLY A 74 -17.99 5.04 -3.73
N LYS A 75 -17.12 4.89 -2.71
CA LYS A 75 -15.67 5.18 -2.82
C LYS A 75 -14.80 3.92 -2.93
N ARG A 76 -15.24 2.88 -3.65
CA ARG A 76 -14.41 1.67 -3.86
C ARG A 76 -13.14 2.05 -4.63
N PRO A 77 -11.93 1.74 -4.12
CA PRO A 77 -10.70 2.00 -4.84
C PRO A 77 -10.62 1.12 -6.09
N LEU A 78 -10.28 1.71 -7.23
CA LEU A 78 -10.08 1.00 -8.49
C LEU A 78 -8.85 0.09 -8.35
N GLY A 79 -9.00 -1.20 -8.68
CA GLY A 79 -7.88 -2.17 -8.72
C GLY A 79 -7.79 -3.16 -7.55
N VAL A 80 -8.86 -3.37 -6.77
CA VAL A 80 -8.98 -4.52 -5.85
C VAL A 80 -9.80 -5.62 -6.54
N GLY A 81 -9.14 -6.48 -7.31
CA GLY A 81 -9.74 -7.57 -8.07
C GLY A 81 -8.68 -8.52 -8.58
#